data_AF-A0A6A2WND7-F1
#
_entry.id   AF-A0A6A2WND7-F1
#
_cell.length_a   1.000
_cell.length_b   1.000
_cell.length_c   1.000
_cell.angle_alpha   90.00
_cell.angle_beta   90.00
_cell.angle_gamma   90.00
#
_symmetry.space_group_name_H-M   'P 1'
#
loop_
_entity.id
_entity.type
_entity.pdbx_description
1 polymer ?
#
loop_
_entity_poly.entity_id
_entity_poly.type
_entity_poly.pdbx_seq_one_letter_code
_entity_poly.pdbx_strand_id
1 'polypeptide(L)'
;MFLSEEQFAKAVDRCILKDLLNNIVKMEEQADLASDTSRTSDLSVESNDSTAPNKVSQKKTLKTTNAYFYWVTREQGSFDWFKGIMNEVAELDQRGVIEMNNYLTSVYEEGDARSALITMVQALNHAKNGVDIVSGTRVRTHFARPKWNNVLSKLSSKHCKARIGVFYCGPPVLAKELRKLCHELNQKGSTKFEFHKEHF
;
A
#
# COMPACT_ATOMS: atom_id res chain seq x y z
N MET A 1 -11.21 26.18 -3.10
CA MET A 1 -11.29 25.73 -1.70
C MET A 1 -10.31 24.59 -1.56
N PHE A 2 -9.08 24.88 -1.14
CA PHE A 2 -8.05 23.85 -0.97
C PHE A 2 -8.29 23.21 0.40
N LEU A 3 -8.58 21.92 0.43
CA LEU A 3 -8.47 21.14 1.66
C LEU A 3 -7.04 21.33 2.18
N SER A 4 -6.87 21.70 3.44
CA SER A 4 -5.54 21.70 4.05
C SER A 4 -4.97 20.27 3.95
N GLU A 5 -3.64 20.13 3.86
CA GLU A 5 -3.00 18.80 3.82
C GLU A 5 -3.48 17.90 4.98
N GLU A 6 -3.88 18.50 6.10
CA GLU A 6 -4.48 17.85 7.27
C GLU A 6 -5.91 17.30 7.02
N GLN A 7 -6.73 17.93 6.18
CA GLN A 7 -8.07 17.44 5.82
C GLN A 7 -7.98 16.32 4.78
N PHE A 8 -7.07 16.46 3.83
CA PHE A 8 -6.73 15.45 2.84
C PHE A 8 -6.20 14.17 3.51
N ALA A 9 -5.30 14.34 4.46
CA ALA A 9 -4.79 13.33 5.38
C ALA A 9 -5.90 12.58 6.13
N LYS A 10 -6.83 13.31 6.76
CA LYS A 10 -7.97 12.73 7.50
C LYS A 10 -8.93 11.94 6.60
N ALA A 11 -9.00 12.26 5.31
CA ALA A 11 -9.79 11.54 4.32
C ALA A 11 -9.09 10.24 3.86
N VAL A 12 -7.77 10.28 3.63
CA VAL A 12 -6.95 9.10 3.30
C VAL A 12 -6.89 8.12 4.47
N ASP A 13 -6.75 8.63 5.70
CA ASP A 13 -6.78 7.89 6.96
C ASP A 13 -8.11 7.13 7.15
N ARG A 14 -9.26 7.80 6.98
CA ARG A 14 -10.56 7.19 7.28
C ARG A 14 -11.06 6.17 6.28
N CYS A 15 -10.76 6.30 4.99
CA CYS A 15 -11.38 5.43 3.99
C CYS A 15 -10.41 4.35 3.50
N ILE A 16 -9.26 4.70 2.95
CA ILE A 16 -8.44 3.74 2.21
C ILE A 16 -7.65 2.83 3.16
N LEU A 17 -6.97 3.41 4.15
CA LEU A 17 -6.14 2.64 5.07
C LEU A 17 -6.98 1.80 6.01
N LYS A 18 -8.12 2.32 6.51
CA LYS A 18 -9.09 1.51 7.26
C LYS A 18 -9.68 0.40 6.43
N ASP A 19 -10.02 0.62 5.16
CA ASP A 19 -10.52 -0.46 4.30
C ASP A 19 -9.42 -1.51 4.05
N LEU A 20 -8.16 -1.10 3.89
CA LEU A 20 -7.03 -2.01 3.76
C LEU A 20 -6.78 -2.81 5.04
N LEU A 21 -6.77 -2.16 6.20
CA LEU A 21 -6.63 -2.79 7.52
C LEU A 21 -7.79 -3.76 7.79
N ASN A 22 -9.04 -3.34 7.54
CA ASN A 22 -10.22 -4.20 7.66
C ASN A 22 -10.14 -5.41 6.73
N ASN A 23 -9.57 -5.27 5.53
CA ASN A 23 -9.35 -6.39 4.62
C ASN A 23 -8.25 -7.33 5.14
N ILE A 24 -7.17 -6.80 5.75
CA ILE A 24 -6.14 -7.64 6.39
C ILE A 24 -6.75 -8.46 7.51
N VAL A 25 -7.46 -7.83 8.45
CA VAL A 25 -8.10 -8.50 9.60
C VAL A 25 -9.05 -9.59 9.11
N LYS A 26 -9.90 -9.28 8.12
CA LYS A 26 -10.78 -10.30 7.51
C LYS A 26 -10.02 -11.45 6.86
N MET A 27 -8.86 -11.20 6.26
CA MET A 27 -8.01 -12.24 5.71
C MET A 27 -7.30 -13.06 6.79
N GLU A 28 -7.11 -12.52 8.01
CA GLU A 28 -6.58 -13.26 9.18
C GLU A 28 -7.67 -14.17 9.74
N GLU A 29 -8.86 -13.63 10.02
CA GLU A 29 -10.02 -14.38 10.50
C GLU A 29 -10.38 -15.55 9.56
N GLN A 30 -10.35 -15.33 8.24
CA GLN A 30 -10.61 -16.39 7.26
C GLN A 30 -9.52 -17.47 7.20
N ALA A 31 -8.27 -17.13 7.53
CA ALA A 31 -7.19 -18.10 7.60
C ALA A 31 -7.29 -18.96 8.87
N ASP A 32 -7.66 -18.36 10.01
CA ASP A 32 -7.85 -19.07 11.28
C ASP A 32 -9.03 -20.04 11.22
N LEU A 33 -10.17 -19.62 10.64
CA LEU A 33 -11.34 -20.49 10.43
C LEU A 33 -11.06 -21.68 9.49
N ALA A 34 -10.19 -21.49 8.48
CA ALA A 34 -9.76 -22.57 7.59
C ALA A 34 -8.80 -23.55 8.27
N SER A 35 -8.11 -23.13 9.33
CA SER A 35 -7.24 -24.00 10.13
C SER A 35 -8.02 -24.89 11.11
N ASP A 36 -9.14 -24.39 11.66
CA ASP A 36 -10.00 -25.15 12.58
C ASP A 36 -10.87 -26.21 11.88
N THR A 37 -11.20 -26.02 10.59
CA THR A 37 -11.95 -27.00 9.81
C THR A 37 -11.14 -28.25 9.45
N SER A 38 -9.81 -28.24 9.66
CA SER A 38 -8.94 -29.39 9.41
C SER A 38 -9.00 -30.47 10.50
N ARG A 39 -9.74 -30.25 11.60
CA ARG A 39 -9.84 -31.20 12.73
C ARG A 39 -11.15 -31.97 12.85
N THR A 40 -12.13 -31.73 11.99
CA THR A 40 -13.41 -32.48 12.04
C THR A 40 -13.93 -32.73 10.64
N SER A 41 -13.39 -33.74 9.95
CA SER A 41 -14.02 -34.29 8.76
C SER A 41 -14.09 -35.80 8.90
N ASP A 42 -15.20 -36.29 9.45
CA ASP A 42 -15.68 -37.63 9.18
C ASP A 42 -17.23 -37.64 9.18
N LEU A 43 -17.78 -38.04 8.02
CA LEU A 43 -19.15 -38.52 7.75
C LEU A 43 -20.28 -37.44 7.77
N SER A 44 -21.26 -37.35 6.86
CA SER A 44 -21.68 -38.14 5.69
C SER A 44 -22.95 -37.51 5.04
N VAL A 45 -23.14 -37.75 3.73
CA VAL A 45 -24.40 -37.97 2.97
C VAL A 45 -25.31 -36.77 2.56
N GLU A 46 -25.72 -36.89 1.29
CA GLU A 46 -26.51 -36.04 0.40
C GLU A 46 -27.90 -35.60 0.89
N SER A 47 -28.41 -34.48 0.37
CA SER A 47 -29.76 -34.36 -0.24
C SER A 47 -29.97 -33.02 -0.97
N ASN A 48 -30.60 -33.10 -2.15
CA ASN A 48 -31.05 -32.01 -3.00
C ASN A 48 -32.16 -31.17 -2.35
N ASP A 49 -32.13 -29.84 -2.51
CA ASP A 49 -33.34 -29.08 -2.87
C ASP A 49 -33.00 -27.77 -3.60
N SER A 50 -33.82 -27.49 -4.59
CA SER A 50 -33.76 -26.38 -5.54
C SER A 50 -34.47 -25.14 -4.99
N THR A 51 -33.76 -24.03 -4.84
CA THR A 51 -34.39 -22.70 -4.75
C THR A 51 -33.47 -21.65 -5.38
N ALA A 52 -34.01 -20.92 -6.36
CA ALA A 52 -33.31 -19.91 -7.14
C ALA A 52 -32.75 -18.76 -6.27
N PRO A 53 -31.51 -18.28 -6.50
CA PRO A 53 -31.07 -17.05 -5.88
C PRO A 53 -31.27 -15.86 -6.82
N ASN A 54 -32.01 -14.88 -6.32
CA ASN A 54 -32.04 -13.51 -6.79
C ASN A 54 -30.64 -13.01 -7.16
N LYS A 55 -30.51 -12.40 -8.35
CA LYS A 55 -29.31 -11.64 -8.75
C LYS A 55 -29.17 -10.39 -7.87
N VAL A 56 -28.72 -10.59 -6.63
CA VAL A 56 -28.00 -9.56 -5.89
C VAL A 56 -26.69 -9.41 -6.64
N SER A 57 -26.44 -8.22 -7.18
CA SER A 57 -25.15 -7.84 -7.73
C SER A 57 -24.11 -7.92 -6.60
N GLN A 58 -23.55 -9.12 -6.41
CA GLN A 58 -22.38 -9.32 -5.57
C GLN A 58 -21.32 -8.38 -6.13
N LYS A 59 -21.08 -7.27 -5.42
CA LYS A 59 -19.85 -6.49 -5.57
C LYS A 59 -18.75 -7.53 -5.44
N LYS A 60 -18.08 -7.86 -6.54
CA LYS A 60 -16.97 -8.81 -6.54
C LYS A 60 -16.01 -8.33 -5.47
N THR A 61 -15.93 -9.05 -4.36
CA THR A 61 -14.99 -8.74 -3.29
C THR A 61 -13.60 -8.81 -3.93
N LEU A 62 -12.98 -7.65 -4.14
CA LEU A 62 -11.63 -7.61 -4.69
C LEU A 62 -10.74 -8.30 -3.66
N LYS A 63 -10.24 -9.48 -4.00
CA LYS A 63 -9.29 -10.21 -3.17
C LYS A 63 -7.92 -9.53 -3.34
N THR A 64 -7.76 -8.38 -2.69
CA THR A 64 -6.48 -7.67 -2.63
C THR A 64 -5.51 -8.51 -1.82
N THR A 65 -4.52 -9.11 -2.47
CA THR A 65 -3.53 -9.96 -1.79
C THR A 65 -2.37 -9.15 -1.21
N ASN A 66 -2.11 -7.97 -1.76
CA ASN A 66 -1.02 -7.08 -1.37
C ASN A 66 -1.43 -5.63 -1.64
N ALA A 67 -0.97 -4.71 -0.81
CA ALA A 67 -1.06 -3.28 -1.04
C ALA A 67 0.32 -2.64 -0.92
N TYR A 68 0.59 -1.63 -1.74
CA TYR A 68 1.86 -0.90 -1.76
C TYR A 68 1.55 0.57 -1.55
N PHE A 69 1.93 1.10 -0.40
CA PHE A 69 1.62 2.47 -0.02
C PHE A 69 2.87 3.35 -0.19
N TYR A 70 2.77 4.38 -1.03
CA TYR A 70 3.85 5.32 -1.28
C TYR A 70 3.48 6.70 -0.72
N TRP A 71 4.06 7.06 0.41
CA TRP A 71 3.95 8.40 0.97
C TRP A 71 5.10 9.27 0.46
N VAL A 72 4.79 10.33 -0.29
CA VAL A 72 5.82 11.22 -0.86
C VAL A 72 5.57 12.64 -0.42
N THR A 73 6.46 13.19 0.42
CA THR A 73 6.35 14.56 0.93
C THR A 73 7.65 15.35 0.74
N ARG A 74 7.56 16.68 0.79
CA ARG A 74 8.71 17.59 0.92
C ARG A 74 8.95 18.00 2.36
N GLU A 75 7.92 18.01 3.18
CA GLU A 75 7.95 18.59 4.51
C GLU A 75 8.14 17.49 5.55
N GLN A 76 9.18 17.63 6.38
CA GLN A 76 9.44 16.66 7.44
C GLN A 76 8.29 16.64 8.48
N GLY A 77 7.69 17.80 8.75
CA GLY A 77 6.54 17.92 9.66
C GLY A 77 5.30 17.14 9.20
N SER A 78 5.18 16.78 7.92
CA SER A 78 4.10 15.91 7.45
C SER A 78 4.19 14.48 8.03
N PHE A 79 5.34 14.07 8.54
CA PHE A 79 5.48 12.76 9.19
C PHE A 79 4.87 12.74 10.59
N ASP A 80 4.86 13.84 11.33
CA ASP A 80 4.45 13.85 12.74
C ASP A 80 2.98 13.43 12.91
N TRP A 81 2.09 13.88 12.02
CA TRP A 81 0.69 13.50 12.08
C TRP A 81 0.42 12.13 11.45
N PHE A 82 1.21 11.72 10.43
CA PHE A 82 1.04 10.44 9.76
C PHE A 82 1.72 9.27 10.49
N LYS A 83 2.61 9.59 11.44
CA LYS A 83 3.36 8.65 12.30
C LYS A 83 2.46 7.66 13.03
N GLY A 84 1.35 8.12 13.60
CA GLY A 84 0.41 7.26 14.32
C GLY A 84 -0.12 6.14 13.43
N ILE A 85 -0.59 6.52 12.24
CA ILE A 85 -1.15 5.58 11.25
C ILE A 85 -0.09 4.64 10.70
N MET A 86 1.11 5.13 10.40
CA MET A 86 2.20 4.28 9.92
C MET A 86 2.62 3.23 10.95
N ASN A 87 2.66 3.60 12.23
CA ASN A 87 2.99 2.66 13.29
C ASN A 87 1.85 1.65 13.52
N GLU A 88 0.59 2.09 13.50
CA GLU A 88 -0.57 1.20 13.63
C GLU A 88 -0.60 0.16 12.50
N VAL A 89 -0.42 0.59 11.24
CA VAL A 89 -0.34 -0.34 10.10
C VAL A 89 0.84 -1.30 10.24
N ALA A 90 2.01 -0.80 10.66
CA ALA A 90 3.19 -1.64 10.86
C ALA A 90 3.04 -2.64 12.00
N GLU A 91 2.18 -2.37 12.99
CA GLU A 91 1.89 -3.28 14.10
C GLU A 91 0.81 -4.32 13.74
N LEU A 92 -0.20 -3.91 12.97
CA LEU A 92 -1.28 -4.80 12.54
C LEU A 92 -0.89 -5.72 11.38
N ASP A 93 -0.02 -5.29 10.47
CA ASP A 93 0.36 -6.07 9.30
C ASP A 93 1.46 -7.12 9.58
N GLN A 94 1.10 -8.16 10.33
CA GLN A 94 2.04 -9.22 10.72
C GLN A 94 2.50 -10.10 9.54
N ARG A 95 1.70 -10.16 8.47
CA ARG A 95 1.96 -10.97 7.27
C ARG A 95 2.68 -10.22 6.16
N GLY A 96 2.94 -8.91 6.33
CA GLY A 96 3.60 -8.09 5.31
C GLY A 96 2.76 -7.92 4.04
N VAL A 97 1.43 -7.83 4.19
CA VAL A 97 0.47 -7.59 3.11
C VAL A 97 0.58 -6.15 2.59
N ILE A 98 0.89 -5.19 3.45
CA ILE A 98 1.08 -3.77 3.15
C ILE A 98 2.58 -3.43 3.16
N GLU A 99 3.11 -3.12 1.98
CA GLU A 99 4.47 -2.58 1.85
C GLU A 99 4.41 -1.04 1.91
N MET A 100 4.76 -0.46 3.07
CA MET A 100 4.85 0.98 3.24
C MET A 100 6.20 1.53 2.76
N ASN A 101 6.16 2.60 1.97
CA ASN A 101 7.32 3.24 1.38
C ASN A 101 7.23 4.77 1.56
N ASN A 102 8.04 5.32 2.45
CA ASN A 102 8.08 6.75 2.72
C ASN A 102 9.17 7.44 1.92
N TYR A 103 8.90 8.61 1.35
CA TYR A 103 9.87 9.41 0.60
C TYR A 103 9.85 10.86 1.06
N LEU A 104 11.02 11.34 1.51
CA LEU A 104 11.26 12.75 1.81
C LEU A 104 12.07 13.38 0.67
N THR A 105 11.40 14.21 -0.13
CA THR A 105 11.92 14.77 -1.38
C THR A 105 12.66 16.11 -1.21
N SER A 106 12.73 16.65 0.01
CA SER A 106 13.50 17.86 0.33
C SER A 106 14.99 17.60 0.54
N VAL A 107 15.38 16.36 0.83
CA VAL A 107 16.78 15.94 0.90
C VAL A 107 17.26 15.69 -0.54
N TYR A 108 18.30 16.40 -0.96
CA TYR A 108 18.81 16.46 -2.34
C TYR A 108 19.16 15.09 -2.93
N GLU A 109 19.26 15.05 -4.27
CA GLU A 109 19.41 13.83 -5.09
C GLU A 109 20.54 12.87 -4.67
N GLU A 110 20.44 11.60 -5.09
CA GLU A 110 21.48 10.57 -4.95
C GLU A 110 22.86 11.14 -5.33
N GLY A 111 23.76 11.29 -4.34
CA GLY A 111 25.15 11.75 -4.56
C GLY A 111 25.59 12.94 -3.71
N ASP A 112 24.69 13.65 -3.02
CA ASP A 112 25.08 14.68 -2.03
C ASP A 112 25.68 14.01 -0.77
N ALA A 113 26.84 14.50 -0.33
CA ALA A 113 27.49 14.05 0.90
C ALA A 113 26.58 14.17 2.13
N ARG A 114 25.67 15.16 2.15
CA ARG A 114 24.65 15.31 3.20
C ARG A 114 23.64 14.17 3.17
N SER A 115 23.13 13.80 1.99
CA SER A 115 22.20 12.68 1.82
C SER A 115 22.83 11.33 2.18
N ALA A 116 24.12 11.15 1.85
CA ALA A 116 24.88 9.97 2.23
C ALA A 116 25.06 9.85 3.74
N LEU A 117 25.44 10.94 4.42
CA LEU A 117 25.58 10.97 5.87
C LEU A 117 24.25 10.68 6.57
N ILE A 118 23.17 11.33 6.16
CA ILE A 118 21.84 11.11 6.74
C ILE A 118 21.41 9.64 6.56
N THR A 119 21.65 9.08 5.37
CA THR A 119 21.33 7.67 5.08
C THR A 119 22.13 6.71 5.96
N MET A 120 23.42 6.99 6.20
CA MET A 120 24.25 6.19 7.12
C MET A 120 23.74 6.25 8.56
N VAL A 121 23.46 7.46 9.08
CA VAL A 121 22.95 7.64 10.45
C VAL A 121 21.59 6.96 10.61
N GLN A 122 20.71 7.09 9.62
CA GLN A 122 19.41 6.46 9.59
C GLN A 122 19.52 4.92 9.57
N ALA A 123 20.40 4.36 8.74
CA ALA A 123 20.64 2.92 8.68
C ALA A 123 21.15 2.37 10.02
N LEU A 124 22.10 3.07 10.66
CA LEU A 124 22.62 2.70 11.97
C LEU A 124 21.54 2.73 13.06
N ASN A 125 20.74 3.80 13.11
CA ASN A 125 19.67 3.90 14.10
C ASN A 125 18.58 2.86 13.87
N HIS A 126 18.19 2.61 12.62
CA HIS A 126 17.19 1.60 12.30
C HIS A 126 17.69 0.20 12.67
N ALA A 127 18.97 -0.11 12.44
CA ALA A 127 19.56 -1.38 12.87
C ALA A 127 19.60 -1.54 14.41
N LYS A 128 19.80 -0.44 15.15
CA LYS A 128 19.89 -0.46 16.62
C LYS A 128 18.52 -0.48 17.32
N ASN A 129 17.59 0.36 16.85
CA ASN A 129 16.35 0.68 17.54
C ASN A 129 15.10 0.25 16.76
N GLY A 130 15.23 -0.20 15.52
CA GLY A 130 14.10 -0.55 14.65
C GLY A 130 13.24 0.64 14.20
N VAL A 131 13.72 1.87 14.42
CA VAL A 131 12.98 3.11 14.17
C VAL A 131 13.77 4.01 13.23
N ASP A 132 13.05 4.62 12.29
CA ASP A 132 13.51 5.63 11.36
C ASP A 132 13.67 6.98 12.07
N ILE A 133 14.86 7.59 12.02
CA ILE A 133 15.12 8.87 12.72
C ILE A 133 14.39 10.06 12.10
N VAL A 134 14.01 9.97 10.82
CA VAL A 134 13.43 11.08 10.08
C VAL A 134 11.94 11.19 10.37
N SER A 135 11.24 10.07 10.30
CA SER A 135 9.79 9.96 10.51
C SER A 135 9.41 9.52 11.93
N GLY A 136 10.35 8.95 12.69
CA GLY A 136 10.08 8.33 13.99
C GLY A 136 9.22 7.07 13.91
N THR A 137 9.10 6.44 12.74
CA THR A 137 8.28 5.22 12.53
C THR A 137 9.11 3.96 12.36
N ARG A 138 8.47 2.78 12.39
CA ARG A 138 9.13 1.51 12.04
C ARG A 138 9.43 1.38 10.54
N VAL A 139 8.76 2.19 9.71
CA VAL A 139 8.93 2.25 8.25
C VAL A 139 10.11 3.14 7.89
N ARG A 140 11.05 2.61 7.09
CA ARG A 140 12.23 3.36 6.67
C ARG A 140 11.84 4.46 5.66
N THR A 141 12.39 5.66 5.84
CA THR A 141 12.26 6.78 4.90
C THR A 141 13.31 6.72 3.80
N HIS A 142 12.90 6.84 2.55
CA HIS A 142 13.79 7.03 1.41
C HIS A 142 13.96 8.53 1.14
N PHE A 143 15.13 8.92 0.64
CA PHE A 143 15.37 10.28 0.18
C PHE A 143 15.20 10.39 -1.34
N ALA A 144 15.03 11.62 -1.82
CA ALA A 144 14.67 11.93 -3.21
C ALA A 144 13.30 11.37 -3.64
N ARG A 145 12.99 11.47 -4.93
CA ARG A 145 11.71 11.01 -5.49
C ARG A 145 11.78 9.53 -5.89
N PRO A 146 10.68 8.77 -5.77
CA PRO A 146 10.60 7.43 -6.33
C PRO A 146 10.83 7.45 -7.85
N LYS A 147 11.63 6.52 -8.35
CA LYS A 147 11.74 6.26 -9.79
C LYS A 147 10.54 5.42 -10.22
N TRP A 148 9.40 6.05 -10.52
CA TRP A 148 8.11 5.38 -10.74
C TRP A 148 8.12 4.31 -11.81
N ASN A 149 8.89 4.51 -12.89
CA ASN A 149 9.08 3.48 -13.90
C ASN A 149 9.68 2.19 -13.31
N ASN A 150 10.68 2.31 -12.44
CA ASN A 150 11.32 1.17 -11.78
C ASN A 150 10.35 0.52 -10.77
N VAL A 151 9.61 1.34 -10.02
CA VAL A 151 8.59 0.86 -9.07
C VAL A 151 7.53 0.02 -9.79
N LEU A 152 6.89 0.57 -10.82
CA LEU A 152 5.84 -0.13 -11.56
C LEU A 152 6.38 -1.35 -12.33
N SER A 153 7.59 -1.26 -12.88
CA SER A 153 8.24 -2.41 -13.54
C SER A 153 8.52 -3.55 -12.54
N LYS A 154 9.03 -3.23 -11.35
CA LYS A 154 9.24 -4.22 -10.28
C LYS A 154 7.93 -4.88 -9.84
N LEU A 155 6.85 -4.10 -9.70
CA LEU A 155 5.52 -4.64 -9.38
C LEU A 155 4.98 -5.54 -10.49
N SER A 156 5.18 -5.16 -11.75
CA SER A 156 4.81 -5.97 -12.90
C SER A 156 5.49 -7.34 -12.89
N SER A 157 6.80 -7.36 -12.62
CA SER A 157 7.58 -8.60 -12.50
C SER A 157 7.20 -9.44 -11.28
N LYS A 158 6.95 -8.80 -10.12
CA LYS A 158 6.57 -9.48 -8.87
C LYS A 158 5.20 -10.16 -8.98
N HIS A 159 4.26 -9.53 -9.69
CA HIS A 159 2.86 -9.99 -9.80
C HIS A 159 2.49 -10.31 -11.25
N CYS A 160 3.16 -11.31 -11.82
CA CYS A 160 2.92 -11.72 -13.22
C CYS A 160 1.45 -12.13 -13.43
N LYS A 161 0.83 -11.66 -14.53
CA LYS A 161 -0.58 -11.92 -14.90
C LYS A 161 -1.62 -11.39 -13.90
N ALA A 162 -1.22 -10.54 -12.96
CA ALA A 162 -2.14 -9.91 -12.02
C ALA A 162 -2.79 -8.64 -12.61
N ARG A 163 -3.83 -8.16 -11.92
CA ARG A 163 -4.41 -6.83 -12.12
C ARG A 163 -4.05 -5.96 -10.92
N ILE A 164 -3.45 -4.81 -11.17
CA ILE A 164 -2.98 -3.88 -10.13
C ILE A 164 -3.71 -2.55 -10.30
N GLY A 165 -4.50 -2.16 -9.30
CA GLY A 165 -5.06 -0.81 -9.21
C GLY A 165 -4.00 0.17 -8.73
N VAL A 166 -3.81 1.26 -9.46
CA VAL A 166 -2.90 2.36 -9.12
C VAL A 166 -3.75 3.58 -8.77
N PHE A 167 -3.93 3.81 -7.47
CA PHE A 167 -4.67 4.95 -6.94
C PHE A 167 -3.70 6.08 -6.63
N TYR A 168 -3.95 7.25 -7.20
CA TYR A 168 -3.09 8.41 -7.02
C TYR A 168 -3.89 9.64 -6.64
N CYS A 169 -3.46 10.30 -5.58
CA CYS A 169 -3.98 11.60 -5.22
C CYS A 169 -2.84 12.55 -4.81
N GLY A 170 -2.71 13.64 -5.56
CA GLY A 170 -1.62 14.59 -5.43
C GLY A 170 -1.48 15.48 -6.67
N PRO A 171 -0.33 16.14 -6.86
CA PRO A 171 -0.10 17.07 -7.97
C PRO A 171 -0.40 16.47 -9.35
N PRO A 172 -1.01 17.24 -10.27
CA PRO A 172 -1.47 16.72 -11.57
C PRO A 172 -0.33 16.30 -12.50
N VAL A 173 0.88 16.84 -12.32
CA VAL A 173 2.06 16.50 -13.14
C VAL A 173 2.38 15.01 -13.00
N LEU A 174 2.47 14.52 -11.77
CA LEU A 174 2.77 13.11 -11.51
C LEU A 174 1.58 12.19 -11.86
N ALA A 175 0.33 12.66 -11.76
CA ALA A 175 -0.82 11.90 -12.26
C ALA A 175 -0.70 11.58 -13.76
N LYS A 176 -0.21 12.54 -14.57
CA LYS A 176 -0.01 12.34 -16.01
C LYS A 176 1.11 11.33 -16.27
N GLU A 177 2.21 11.43 -15.54
CA GLU A 177 3.34 10.50 -15.63
C GLU A 177 2.92 9.06 -15.29
N LEU A 178 2.27 8.85 -14.14
CA LEU A 178 1.82 7.53 -13.71
C LEU A 178 0.83 6.90 -14.70
N ARG A 179 -0.12 7.69 -15.22
CA ARG A 179 -1.06 7.22 -16.24
C ARG A 179 -0.33 6.76 -17.50
N LYS A 180 0.67 7.52 -17.96
CA LYS A 180 1.48 7.17 -19.12
C LYS A 180 2.25 5.87 -18.88
N LEU A 181 2.94 5.75 -17.75
CA LEU A 181 3.69 4.54 -17.39
C LEU A 181 2.80 3.29 -17.31
N CYS A 182 1.62 3.40 -16.68
CA CYS A 182 0.66 2.30 -16.63
C CYS A 182 0.24 1.86 -18.04
N HIS A 183 -0.04 2.81 -18.93
CA HIS A 183 -0.40 2.52 -20.31
C HIS A 183 0.73 1.80 -21.08
N GLU A 184 1.96 2.29 -20.97
CA GLU A 184 3.13 1.69 -21.61
C GLU A 184 3.41 0.27 -21.11
N LEU A 185 3.32 0.04 -19.80
CA LEU A 185 3.53 -1.29 -19.22
C LEU A 185 2.42 -2.28 -19.62
N ASN A 186 1.18 -1.80 -19.76
CA ASN A 186 0.06 -2.65 -20.19
C ASN A 186 0.21 -3.17 -21.62
N GLN A 187 0.94 -2.48 -22.48
CA GLN A 187 1.22 -2.92 -23.86
C GLN A 187 2.29 -4.02 -23.91
N LYS A 188 3.25 -3.99 -22.96
CA LYS A 188 4.44 -4.87 -22.97
C LYS A 188 4.28 -6.09 -22.07
N GLY A 189 3.49 -5.98 -21.01
CA GLY A 189 3.41 -6.95 -19.92
C GLY A 189 2.15 -7.80 -19.89
N SER A 190 2.26 -8.94 -19.21
CA SER A 190 1.13 -9.79 -18.83
C SER A 190 0.30 -9.19 -17.70
N THR A 191 0.93 -8.43 -16.80
CA THR A 191 0.30 -7.69 -15.71
C THR A 191 -0.44 -6.47 -16.24
N LYS A 192 -1.64 -6.20 -15.71
CA LYS A 192 -2.48 -5.06 -16.11
C LYS A 192 -2.61 -4.05 -14.99
N PHE A 193 -2.23 -2.81 -15.27
CA PHE A 193 -2.36 -1.66 -14.40
C PHE A 193 -3.61 -0.85 -14.74
N GLU A 194 -4.41 -0.55 -13.74
CA GLU A 194 -5.60 0.31 -13.86
C GLU A 194 -5.36 1.58 -13.06
N PHE A 195 -5.20 2.71 -13.74
CA PHE A 195 -4.86 3.98 -13.10
C PHE A 195 -6.12 4.76 -12.72
N HIS A 196 -6.22 5.14 -11.44
CA HIS A 196 -7.32 5.88 -10.86
C HIS A 196 -6.78 7.17 -10.25
N LYS A 197 -7.21 8.31 -10.79
CA LYS A 197 -6.94 9.60 -10.16
C LYS A 197 -8.05 9.87 -9.18
N GLU A 198 -7.69 9.98 -7.92
CA GLU A 198 -8.63 10.20 -6.84
C GLU A 198 -8.58 11.65 -6.37
N HIS A 199 -9.67 12.09 -5.75
CA HIS A 199 -9.82 13.39 -5.11
C HIS A 199 -10.36 13.12 -3.71
N PHE A 200 -9.46 12.97 -2.73
CA PHE A 200 -9.83 12.81 -1.33
C PHE A 200 -9.90 14.15 -0.60
#